data_AF-A0A4Q5RZK6-F1
#
_entry.id   AF-A0A4Q5RZK6-F1
#
_cell.length_a   1.000
_cell.length_b   1.000
_cell.length_c   1.000
_cell.angle_alpha   90.00
_cell.angle_beta   90.00
_cell.angle_gamma   90.00
#
_symmetry.space_group_name_H-M   'P 1'
#
loop_
_entity.id
_entity.type
_entity.pdbx_description
1 polymer ?
#
loop_
_entity_poly.entity_id
_entity_poly.type
_entity_poly.pdbx_seq_one_letter_code
_entity_poly.pdbx_strand_id
1 'polypeptide(L)'
;MKTLSAFILMICSGTTVFAQKIEEIKAKHPGQEAVVLTNAQHYKIEVVNGEPAVESKDLEQVLYLSNNASAYMSRYSFTHSSFHQLQGYQAFTRTADSKRIKVTDFKTSHSKTSGIFYDDVKETAFDFPAIAPGAVGTLELNLKHKDAHLLSPFYFTRGVPVLNSELKISFPKDMNVKYIIRGNGKEKVIFKEETKRGERIYTFTATDLPDDRRYADAPAHAWFALHVIFFIENYKNEKGETVRYL
;
A
#
# COMPACT_ATOMS: atom_id res chain seq x y z
N MET A 1 12.91 6.95 -64.11
CA MET A 1 13.83 6.70 -62.98
C MET A 1 13.13 7.09 -61.70
N LYS A 2 13.01 6.14 -60.76
CA LYS A 2 12.26 6.26 -59.50
C LYS A 2 13.19 6.89 -58.45
N THR A 3 12.80 8.01 -57.84
CA THR A 3 13.44 8.52 -56.62
C THR A 3 12.75 7.92 -55.40
N LEU A 4 13.58 7.40 -54.50
CA LEU A 4 13.24 6.56 -53.36
C LEU A 4 12.86 7.45 -52.16
N SER A 5 11.64 7.33 -51.63
CA SER A 5 11.25 7.93 -50.35
C SER A 5 11.95 7.19 -49.21
N ALA A 6 12.76 7.91 -48.43
CA ALA A 6 13.28 7.46 -47.15
C ALA A 6 12.17 7.56 -46.09
N PHE A 7 11.70 6.42 -45.60
CA PHE A 7 10.79 6.33 -44.45
C PHE A 7 11.65 6.29 -43.18
N ILE A 8 11.67 7.39 -42.42
CA ILE A 8 12.33 7.45 -41.12
C ILE A 8 11.49 6.63 -40.13
N LEU A 9 12.06 5.50 -39.71
CA LEU A 9 11.52 4.63 -38.67
C LEU A 9 11.67 5.34 -37.31
N MET A 10 10.55 5.83 -36.77
CA MET A 10 10.49 6.41 -35.42
C MET A 10 10.53 5.26 -34.40
N ILE A 11 11.72 4.99 -33.87
CA ILE A 11 11.97 3.93 -32.88
C ILE A 11 11.31 4.34 -31.56
N CYS A 12 10.46 3.46 -31.02
CA CYS A 12 9.81 3.57 -29.73
C CYS A 12 10.83 3.60 -28.56
N SER A 13 11.15 4.79 -28.05
CA SER A 13 12.09 4.99 -26.92
C SER A 13 11.50 4.79 -25.51
N GLY A 14 10.33 4.15 -25.38
CA GLY A 14 9.62 4.05 -24.09
C GLY A 14 10.09 2.92 -23.17
N THR A 15 10.67 1.85 -23.71
CA THR A 15 10.99 0.62 -22.95
C THR A 15 12.35 0.67 -22.26
N THR A 16 13.30 1.43 -22.79
CA THR A 16 14.69 1.49 -22.30
C THR A 16 14.80 2.14 -20.92
N VAL A 17 13.98 3.14 -20.64
CA VAL A 17 14.04 3.91 -19.38
C VAL A 17 13.59 3.07 -18.17
N PHE A 18 12.58 2.21 -18.33
CA PHE A 18 12.08 1.38 -17.24
C PHE A 18 13.02 0.21 -16.92
N ALA A 19 13.60 -0.41 -17.95
CA ALA A 19 14.58 -1.49 -17.79
C ALA A 19 15.87 -0.99 -17.12
N GLN A 20 16.38 0.18 -17.50
CA GLN A 20 17.55 0.79 -16.86
C GLN A 20 17.32 1.04 -15.36
N LYS A 21 16.13 1.51 -14.99
CA LYS A 21 15.76 1.72 -13.58
C LYS A 21 15.69 0.42 -12.78
N ILE A 22 15.25 -0.68 -13.38
CA ILE A 22 15.21 -2.00 -12.71
C ILE A 22 16.62 -2.51 -12.41
N GLU A 23 17.54 -2.40 -13.36
CA GLU A 23 18.93 -2.85 -13.16
C GLU A 23 19.64 -2.03 -12.07
N GLU A 24 19.40 -0.72 -12.00
CA GLU A 24 19.89 0.13 -10.91
C GLU A 24 19.36 -0.30 -9.54
N ILE A 25 18.06 -0.63 -9.45
CA ILE A 25 17.44 -1.13 -8.21
C ILE A 25 18.06 -2.48 -7.83
N LYS A 26 18.19 -3.40 -8.79
CA LYS A 26 18.81 -4.71 -8.56
C LYS A 26 20.25 -4.58 -8.06
N ALA A 27 21.03 -3.66 -8.63
CA ALA A 27 22.40 -3.40 -8.21
C ALA A 27 22.50 -2.83 -6.77
N LYS A 28 21.51 -2.03 -6.34
CA LYS A 28 21.44 -1.49 -4.97
C LYS A 28 20.97 -2.50 -3.93
N HIS A 29 20.33 -3.59 -4.36
CA HIS A 29 19.77 -4.62 -3.48
C HIS A 29 20.32 -6.02 -3.81
N PRO A 30 21.65 -6.23 -3.73
CA PRO A 30 22.24 -7.52 -4.03
C PRO A 30 21.74 -8.59 -3.04
N GLY A 31 21.38 -9.77 -3.56
CA GLY A 31 20.90 -10.90 -2.76
C GLY A 31 19.45 -10.79 -2.28
N GLN A 32 18.73 -9.72 -2.63
CA GLN A 32 17.30 -9.60 -2.34
C GLN A 32 16.47 -10.32 -3.41
N GLU A 33 15.45 -11.05 -2.97
CA GLU A 33 14.53 -11.78 -3.85
C GLU A 33 13.50 -10.83 -4.49
N ALA A 34 13.12 -9.77 -3.76
CA ALA A 34 12.20 -8.73 -4.21
C ALA A 34 12.42 -7.43 -3.42
N VAL A 35 11.84 -6.34 -3.92
CA VAL A 35 11.71 -5.07 -3.20
C VAL A 35 10.32 -4.50 -3.39
N VAL A 36 9.79 -3.83 -2.37
CA VAL A 36 8.56 -3.04 -2.50
C VAL A 36 8.92 -1.73 -3.17
N LEU A 37 8.41 -1.52 -4.38
CA LEU A 37 8.56 -0.25 -5.09
C LEU A 37 7.68 0.82 -4.46
N THR A 38 6.46 0.45 -4.06
CA THR A 38 5.49 1.37 -3.48
C THR A 38 4.58 0.62 -2.53
N ASN A 39 4.44 1.14 -1.32
CA ASN A 39 3.39 0.81 -0.37
C ASN A 39 2.66 2.10 -0.03
N ALA A 40 1.47 2.30 -0.58
CA ALA A 40 0.72 3.53 -0.41
C ALA A 40 -0.69 3.25 0.11
N GLN A 41 -1.13 4.05 1.07
CA GLN A 41 -2.50 4.03 1.55
C GLN A 41 -3.03 5.45 1.66
N HIS A 42 -4.21 5.69 1.09
CA HIS A 42 -4.91 6.95 1.18
C HIS A 42 -6.26 6.76 1.86
N TYR A 43 -6.37 7.25 3.09
CA TYR A 43 -7.64 7.40 3.79
C TYR A 43 -8.31 8.72 3.41
N LYS A 44 -9.58 8.66 3.06
CA LYS A 44 -10.46 9.81 2.95
C LYS A 44 -11.52 9.71 4.05
N ILE A 45 -11.54 10.71 4.92
CA ILE A 45 -12.48 10.84 6.01
C ILE A 45 -13.47 11.95 5.64
N GLU A 46 -14.75 11.67 5.76
CA GLU A 46 -15.84 12.63 5.57
C GLU A 46 -16.80 12.56 6.75
N VAL A 47 -17.69 13.55 6.89
CA VAL A 47 -18.80 13.49 7.83
C VAL A 47 -20.07 13.23 7.01
N VAL A 48 -20.73 12.10 7.26
CA VAL A 48 -21.93 11.67 6.53
C VAL A 48 -22.99 11.30 7.57
N ASN A 49 -24.18 11.90 7.47
CA ASN A 49 -25.27 11.72 8.44
C ASN A 49 -24.82 12.03 9.88
N GLY A 50 -23.99 13.06 10.04
CA GLY A 50 -23.47 13.48 11.34
C GLY A 50 -22.37 12.62 11.95
N GLU A 51 -21.88 11.57 11.28
CA GLU A 51 -20.81 10.68 11.78
C GLU A 51 -19.61 10.59 10.82
N PRO A 52 -18.39 10.30 11.30
CA PRO A 52 -17.25 10.07 10.42
C PRO A 52 -17.42 8.82 9.56
N ALA A 53 -17.36 8.98 8.23
CA ALA A 53 -17.29 7.91 7.26
C ALA A 53 -15.89 7.86 6.65
N VAL A 54 -15.34 6.66 6.49
CA VAL A 54 -13.95 6.50 6.01
C VAL A 54 -13.90 5.52 4.84
N GLU A 55 -13.19 5.92 3.79
CA GLU A 55 -12.79 5.05 2.68
C GLU A 55 -11.27 5.04 2.58
N SER A 56 -10.69 3.90 2.20
CA SER A 56 -9.27 3.81 1.86
C SER A 56 -9.05 3.30 0.45
N LYS A 57 -7.98 3.80 -0.17
CA LYS A 57 -7.39 3.23 -1.37
C LYS A 57 -5.97 2.80 -1.06
N ASP A 58 -5.69 1.53 -1.30
CA ASP A 58 -4.42 0.92 -0.98
C ASP A 58 -3.75 0.48 -2.28
N LEU A 59 -2.44 0.68 -2.38
CA LEU A 59 -1.60 0.28 -3.50
C LEU A 59 -0.33 -0.38 -2.95
N GLU A 60 -0.11 -1.63 -3.34
CA GLU A 60 1.15 -2.31 -3.12
C GLU A 60 1.76 -2.73 -4.46
N GLN A 61 3.04 -2.38 -4.66
CA GLN A 61 3.81 -2.76 -5.83
C GLN A 61 5.12 -3.41 -5.41
N VAL A 62 5.35 -4.64 -5.88
CA VAL A 62 6.54 -5.43 -5.55
C VAL A 62 7.28 -5.78 -6.82
N LEU A 63 8.55 -5.38 -6.90
CA LEU A 63 9.46 -5.77 -7.97
C LEU A 63 10.20 -7.04 -7.56
N TYR A 64 10.09 -8.07 -8.40
CA TYR A 64 10.82 -9.31 -8.23
C TYR A 64 12.21 -9.19 -8.86
N LEU A 65 13.25 -9.58 -8.12
CA LEU A 65 14.66 -9.42 -8.53
C LEU A 65 15.33 -10.74 -8.90
N SER A 66 14.78 -11.86 -8.45
CA SER A 66 15.35 -13.19 -8.61
C SER A 66 14.44 -14.16 -9.38
N ASN A 67 15.01 -15.27 -9.83
CA ASN A 67 14.26 -16.38 -10.42
C ASN A 67 13.51 -17.20 -9.35
N ASN A 68 14.02 -17.22 -8.11
CA ASN A 68 13.46 -18.01 -7.01
C ASN A 68 12.18 -17.39 -6.43
N ALA A 69 11.97 -16.08 -6.63
CA ALA A 69 10.80 -15.38 -6.11
C ALA A 69 9.48 -16.01 -6.56
N SER A 70 9.43 -16.60 -7.77
CA SER A 70 8.25 -17.29 -8.28
C SER A 70 7.80 -18.48 -7.43
N ALA A 71 8.74 -19.17 -6.77
CA ALA A 71 8.46 -20.39 -6.00
C ALA A 71 7.90 -20.12 -4.60
N TYR A 72 8.24 -18.97 -4.00
CA TYR A 72 7.94 -18.70 -2.59
C TYR A 72 7.32 -17.33 -2.30
N MET A 73 7.29 -16.42 -3.28
CA MET A 73 6.82 -15.04 -3.11
C MET A 73 5.69 -14.66 -4.09
N SER A 74 5.04 -15.65 -4.70
CA SER A 74 3.91 -15.44 -5.60
C SER A 74 2.60 -15.22 -4.87
N ARG A 75 2.46 -15.84 -3.69
CA ARG A 75 1.25 -15.87 -2.87
C ARG A 75 1.07 -14.58 -2.08
N TYR A 76 -0.08 -13.94 -2.24
CA TYR A 76 -0.48 -12.76 -1.49
C TYR A 76 -1.91 -12.92 -0.95
N SER A 77 -2.24 -12.13 0.07
CA SER A 77 -3.59 -12.06 0.59
C SER A 77 -3.90 -10.67 1.15
N PHE A 78 -5.19 -10.41 1.32
CA PHE A 78 -5.69 -9.25 2.04
C PHE A 78 -6.93 -9.66 2.85
N THR A 79 -7.14 -8.96 3.97
CA THR A 79 -8.25 -9.22 4.88
C THR A 79 -9.37 -8.20 4.68
N HIS A 80 -10.60 -8.64 4.95
CA HIS A 80 -11.79 -7.79 4.98
C HIS A 80 -12.79 -8.35 5.99
N SER A 81 -13.73 -7.51 6.42
CA SER A 81 -14.72 -7.87 7.44
C SER A 81 -15.99 -7.05 7.28
N SER A 82 -16.97 -7.22 8.18
CA SER A 82 -18.14 -6.36 8.19
C SER A 82 -17.81 -4.90 8.53
N PHE A 83 -16.73 -4.66 9.28
CA PHE A 83 -16.21 -3.33 9.64
C PHE A 83 -15.27 -2.73 8.58
N HIS A 84 -14.55 -3.58 7.84
CA HIS A 84 -13.66 -3.16 6.74
C HIS A 84 -14.14 -3.80 5.45
N GLN A 85 -15.12 -3.16 4.83
CA GLN A 85 -15.84 -3.70 3.69
C GLN A 85 -15.11 -3.45 2.40
N LEU A 86 -14.71 -4.52 1.73
CA LEU A 86 -14.11 -4.45 0.41
C LEU A 86 -15.11 -3.92 -0.64
N GLN A 87 -14.84 -2.74 -1.18
CA GLN A 87 -15.64 -2.13 -2.26
C GLN A 87 -15.15 -2.55 -3.65
N GLY A 88 -13.85 -2.83 -3.76
CA GLY A 88 -13.24 -3.30 -4.99
C GLY A 88 -11.79 -3.68 -4.78
N TYR A 89 -11.29 -4.54 -5.65
CA TYR A 89 -9.88 -4.92 -5.66
C TYR A 89 -9.48 -5.35 -7.07
N GLN A 90 -8.20 -5.18 -7.38
CA GLN A 90 -7.59 -5.81 -8.53
C GLN A 90 -6.14 -6.18 -8.22
N ALA A 91 -5.68 -7.27 -8.82
CA ALA A 91 -4.28 -7.64 -8.79
C ALA A 91 -3.82 -8.02 -10.21
N PHE A 92 -2.57 -7.69 -10.52
CA PHE A 92 -1.95 -8.03 -11.80
C PHE A 92 -0.43 -8.04 -11.69
N THR A 93 0.21 -8.76 -12.59
CA THR A 93 1.65 -8.68 -12.83
C THR A 93 1.89 -7.86 -14.08
N ARG A 94 2.85 -6.93 -14.03
CA ARG A 94 3.48 -6.33 -15.21
C ARG A 94 4.84 -6.98 -15.38
N THR A 95 5.04 -7.73 -16.45
CA THR A 95 6.32 -8.39 -16.76
C THR A 95 7.40 -7.37 -17.15
N ALA A 96 8.65 -7.82 -17.25
CA ALA A 96 9.79 -6.95 -17.63
C ALA A 96 9.62 -6.32 -19.03
N ASP A 97 8.96 -7.01 -19.97
CA ASP A 97 8.57 -6.49 -21.30
C ASP A 97 7.28 -5.65 -21.27
N SER A 98 6.83 -5.23 -20.08
CA SER A 98 5.67 -4.38 -19.84
C SER A 98 4.30 -4.99 -20.21
N LYS A 99 4.21 -6.31 -20.42
CA LYS A 99 2.92 -6.99 -20.60
C LYS A 99 2.18 -7.08 -19.26
N ARG A 100 0.90 -6.67 -19.24
CA ARG A 100 0.03 -6.77 -18.08
C ARG A 100 -0.74 -8.08 -18.09
N ILE A 101 -0.66 -8.86 -17.01
CA ILE A 101 -1.34 -10.14 -16.83
C ILE A 101 -2.17 -10.03 -15.54
N LYS A 102 -3.51 -10.08 -15.68
CA LYS A 102 -4.42 -9.98 -14.54
C LYS A 102 -4.42 -11.27 -13.72
N VAL A 103 -4.53 -11.13 -12.41
CA VAL A 103 -4.93 -12.23 -11.53
C VAL A 103 -6.41 -12.49 -11.74
N THR A 104 -6.79 -13.76 -11.86
CA THR A 104 -8.19 -14.17 -12.08
C THR A 104 -8.67 -15.20 -11.06
N ASP A 105 -7.77 -15.91 -10.39
CA ASP A 105 -8.09 -16.85 -9.30
C ASP A 105 -7.89 -16.17 -7.95
N PHE A 106 -9.00 -15.83 -7.29
CA PHE A 106 -9.02 -15.31 -5.93
C PHE A 106 -9.83 -16.25 -5.05
N LYS A 107 -9.25 -16.65 -3.92
CA LYS A 107 -9.88 -17.59 -2.98
C LYS A 107 -10.12 -16.91 -1.65
N THR A 108 -11.38 -16.79 -1.27
CA THR A 108 -11.77 -16.25 0.02
C THR A 108 -12.07 -17.36 1.02
N SER A 109 -11.48 -17.29 2.20
CA SER A 109 -11.78 -18.16 3.33
C SER A 109 -11.96 -17.36 4.62
N HIS A 110 -12.55 -17.96 5.64
CA HIS A 110 -12.49 -17.40 7.00
C HIS A 110 -11.03 -17.30 7.43
N SER A 111 -10.68 -16.20 8.09
CA SER A 111 -9.33 -16.02 8.63
C SER A 111 -9.06 -17.08 9.70
N LYS A 112 -8.04 -17.92 9.47
CA LYS A 112 -7.72 -19.06 10.33
C LYS A 112 -6.68 -18.70 11.38
N THR A 113 -6.95 -17.73 12.24
CA THR A 113 -6.12 -17.52 13.44
C THR A 113 -6.61 -18.45 14.54
N SER A 114 -5.80 -19.44 14.90
CA SER A 114 -6.11 -20.39 15.98
C SER A 114 -6.39 -19.65 17.30
N GLY A 115 -7.56 -19.88 17.89
CA GLY A 115 -7.89 -19.44 19.25
C GLY A 115 -8.57 -18.08 19.41
N ILE A 116 -8.98 -17.40 18.33
CA ILE A 116 -9.71 -16.13 18.41
C ILE A 116 -10.95 -16.14 17.51
N PHE A 117 -12.13 -15.94 18.11
CA PHE A 117 -13.40 -15.85 17.40
C PHE A 117 -13.53 -14.48 16.71
N TYR A 118 -13.03 -14.38 15.47
CA TYR A 118 -13.38 -13.29 14.57
C TYR A 118 -14.35 -13.82 13.52
N ASP A 119 -15.62 -13.99 13.89
CA ASP A 119 -16.61 -14.71 13.07
C ASP A 119 -16.76 -14.12 11.64
N ASP A 120 -16.51 -12.82 11.48
CA ASP A 120 -16.72 -12.10 10.22
C ASP A 120 -15.45 -11.76 9.42
N VAL A 121 -14.24 -12.02 9.95
CA VAL A 121 -12.99 -11.69 9.25
C VAL A 121 -12.71 -12.75 8.19
N LYS A 122 -12.57 -12.28 6.95
CA LYS A 122 -12.26 -13.08 5.77
C LYS A 122 -10.89 -12.71 5.23
N GLU A 123 -10.21 -13.70 4.69
CA GLU A 123 -8.97 -13.54 3.96
C GLU A 123 -9.23 -13.92 2.50
N THR A 124 -8.92 -13.02 1.58
CA THR A 124 -8.89 -13.31 0.14
C THR A 124 -7.45 -13.41 -0.30
N ALA A 125 -7.10 -14.54 -0.88
CA ALA A 125 -5.73 -14.86 -1.23
C ALA A 125 -5.62 -15.31 -2.69
N PHE A 126 -4.50 -14.97 -3.31
CA PHE A 126 -4.23 -15.17 -4.73
C PHE A 126 -2.73 -15.34 -4.98
N ASP A 127 -2.38 -15.66 -6.22
CA ASP A 127 -1.00 -15.79 -6.66
C ASP A 127 -0.75 -14.87 -7.86
N PHE A 128 0.31 -14.07 -7.81
CA PHE A 128 0.72 -13.26 -8.95
C PHE A 128 1.24 -14.15 -10.09
N PRO A 129 0.67 -14.07 -11.31
CA PRO A 129 1.13 -14.89 -12.43
C PRO A 129 2.43 -14.35 -13.02
N ALA A 130 3.16 -15.21 -13.75
CA ALA A 130 4.31 -14.81 -14.57
C ALA A 130 5.39 -13.98 -13.84
N ILE A 131 5.67 -14.33 -12.58
CA ILE A 131 6.76 -13.74 -11.83
C ILE A 131 8.10 -14.20 -12.39
N ALA A 132 8.95 -13.23 -12.69
CA ALA A 132 10.33 -13.38 -13.11
C ALA A 132 11.11 -12.11 -12.69
N PRO A 133 12.45 -12.11 -12.72
CA PRO A 133 13.22 -10.89 -12.52
C PRO A 133 12.72 -9.75 -13.42
N GLY A 134 12.50 -8.57 -12.82
CA GLY A 134 11.96 -7.39 -13.49
C GLY A 134 10.44 -7.33 -13.58
N ALA A 135 9.73 -8.39 -13.21
CA ALA A 135 8.27 -8.35 -13.10
C ALA A 135 7.83 -7.57 -11.86
N VAL A 136 6.71 -6.87 -11.96
CA VAL A 136 6.09 -6.10 -10.89
C VAL A 136 4.71 -6.65 -10.58
N GLY A 137 4.52 -7.23 -9.40
CA GLY A 137 3.20 -7.51 -8.84
C GLY A 137 2.56 -6.22 -8.36
N THR A 138 1.28 -6.02 -8.63
CA THR A 138 0.51 -4.85 -8.16
C THR A 138 -0.82 -5.31 -7.57
N LEU A 139 -1.08 -4.93 -6.33
CA LEU A 139 -2.35 -5.09 -5.64
C LEU A 139 -2.95 -3.70 -5.37
N GLU A 140 -4.21 -3.54 -5.73
CA GLU A 140 -5.00 -2.35 -5.43
C GLU A 140 -6.27 -2.75 -4.70
N LEU A 141 -6.57 -2.06 -3.60
CA LEU A 141 -7.78 -2.26 -2.80
C LEU A 141 -8.55 -0.96 -2.66
N ASN A 142 -9.87 -1.07 -2.57
CA ASN A 142 -10.76 -0.02 -2.13
C ASN A 142 -11.61 -0.57 -0.98
N LEU A 143 -11.52 0.06 0.19
CA LEU A 143 -12.18 -0.37 1.41
C LEU A 143 -13.07 0.75 1.94
N LYS A 144 -14.22 0.37 2.49
CA LYS A 144 -15.06 1.23 3.32
C LYS A 144 -14.94 0.79 4.76
N HIS A 145 -14.50 1.68 5.64
CA HIS A 145 -14.40 1.42 7.07
C HIS A 145 -15.63 1.99 7.77
N LYS A 146 -16.42 1.11 8.37
CA LYS A 146 -17.67 1.49 9.05
C LYS A 146 -17.47 2.17 10.40
N ASP A 147 -16.30 1.98 11.01
CA ASP A 147 -15.96 2.58 12.29
C ASP A 147 -14.53 3.12 12.23
N ALA A 148 -14.40 4.45 12.36
CA ALA A 148 -13.11 5.13 12.34
C ALA A 148 -12.25 4.83 13.59
N HIS A 149 -12.82 4.27 14.66
CA HIS A 149 -12.03 3.81 15.82
C HIS A 149 -11.22 2.55 15.51
N LEU A 150 -11.64 1.78 14.50
CA LEU A 150 -11.02 0.52 14.11
C LEU A 150 -10.00 0.68 12.98
N LEU A 151 -9.61 1.91 12.62
CA LEU A 151 -8.58 2.13 11.61
C LEU A 151 -7.25 1.55 12.09
N SER A 152 -6.61 0.78 11.20
CA SER A 152 -5.35 0.12 11.51
C SER A 152 -4.19 1.11 11.42
N PRO A 153 -3.15 0.93 12.25
CA PRO A 153 -1.89 1.62 12.04
C PRO A 153 -1.31 1.32 10.65
N PHE A 154 -0.67 2.30 10.04
CA PHE A 154 0.03 2.10 8.78
C PHE A 154 1.49 1.77 9.05
N TYR A 155 1.92 0.60 8.58
CA TYR A 155 3.31 0.15 8.68
C TYR A 155 4.08 0.50 7.40
N PHE A 156 5.24 1.14 7.55
CA PHE A 156 6.08 1.56 6.43
C PHE A 156 7.03 0.44 5.97
N THR A 157 7.37 -0.47 6.87
CA THR A 157 8.29 -1.57 6.61
C THR A 157 7.58 -2.84 6.17
N ARG A 158 8.32 -3.74 5.51
CA ARG A 158 7.89 -5.07 5.07
C ARG A 158 9.03 -6.07 5.25
N GLY A 159 8.76 -7.36 5.06
CA GLY A 159 9.79 -8.42 5.12
C GLY A 159 10.86 -8.35 4.01
N VAL A 160 10.78 -7.36 3.12
CA VAL A 160 11.77 -7.03 2.09
C VAL A 160 11.99 -5.51 2.07
N PRO A 161 13.08 -4.99 1.45
CA PRO A 161 13.33 -3.56 1.40
C PRO A 161 12.19 -2.79 0.73
N VAL A 162 11.93 -1.57 1.20
CA VAL A 162 10.85 -0.70 0.71
C VAL A 162 11.43 0.61 0.20
N LEU A 163 11.27 0.88 -1.10
CA LEU A 163 11.82 2.09 -1.72
C LEU A 163 10.97 3.33 -1.42
N ASN A 164 9.64 3.18 -1.46
CA ASN A 164 8.71 4.25 -1.20
C ASN A 164 7.51 3.75 -0.40
N SER A 165 7.24 4.38 0.73
CA SER A 165 6.07 4.11 1.54
C SER A 165 5.38 5.41 1.92
N GLU A 166 4.07 5.50 1.64
CA GLU A 166 3.28 6.72 1.83
C GLU A 166 1.95 6.41 2.53
N LEU A 167 1.67 7.16 3.60
CA LEU A 167 0.32 7.27 4.17
C LEU A 167 -0.21 8.68 3.88
N LYS A 168 -1.41 8.75 3.30
CA LYS A 168 -2.16 9.99 3.14
C LYS A 168 -3.49 9.91 3.90
N ILE A 169 -3.83 10.97 4.61
CA ILE A 169 -5.11 11.09 5.33
C ILE A 169 -5.71 12.44 4.94
N SER A 170 -6.79 12.41 4.16
CA SER A 170 -7.57 13.59 3.79
C SER A 170 -8.81 13.66 4.67
N PHE A 171 -9.08 14.82 5.26
CA PHE A 171 -10.20 15.02 6.17
C PHE A 171 -10.70 16.47 6.14
N PRO A 172 -11.93 16.75 6.61
CA PRO A 172 -12.50 18.10 6.58
C PRO A 172 -11.69 19.06 7.45
N LYS A 173 -11.58 20.33 7.05
CA LYS A 173 -10.85 21.36 7.82
C LYS A 173 -11.31 21.50 9.28
N ASP A 174 -12.59 21.22 9.55
CA ASP A 174 -13.24 21.35 10.85
C ASP A 174 -13.17 20.05 11.67
N MET A 175 -12.31 19.12 11.26
CA MET A 175 -11.96 17.90 11.99
C MET A 175 -10.52 17.96 12.51
N ASN A 176 -10.32 17.47 13.72
CA ASN A 176 -9.01 17.32 14.34
C ASN A 176 -8.60 15.85 14.32
N VAL A 177 -7.61 15.53 13.49
CA VAL A 177 -6.95 14.23 13.44
C VAL A 177 -5.62 14.35 14.18
N LYS A 178 -5.37 13.42 15.10
CA LYS A 178 -4.10 13.24 15.81
C LYS A 178 -3.37 12.02 15.29
N TYR A 179 -2.06 12.00 15.46
CA TYR A 179 -1.20 10.89 15.07
C TYR A 179 -0.02 10.69 16.02
N ILE A 180 0.54 9.48 16.00
CA ILE A 180 1.71 9.07 16.75
C ILE A 180 2.60 8.23 15.82
N ILE A 181 3.86 8.64 15.64
CA ILE A 181 4.87 7.87 14.89
C ILE A 181 5.66 7.00 15.88
N ARG A 182 5.74 5.69 15.61
CA ARG A 182 6.39 4.70 16.47
C ARG A 182 7.26 3.74 15.67
N GLY A 183 8.08 2.97 16.39
CA GLY A 183 9.00 1.99 15.83
C GLY A 183 10.41 2.53 15.60
N ASN A 184 11.27 1.63 15.14
CA ASN A 184 12.65 1.91 14.79
C ASN A 184 12.71 2.77 13.53
N GLY A 185 13.59 3.78 13.51
CA GLY A 185 13.72 4.65 12.35
C GLY A 185 12.59 5.68 12.21
N LYS A 186 11.83 5.98 13.27
CA LYS A 186 10.71 6.94 13.25
C LYS A 186 11.09 8.33 12.72
N GLU A 187 12.34 8.73 12.92
CA GLU A 187 12.94 9.95 12.41
C GLU A 187 13.05 9.99 10.87
N LYS A 188 12.98 8.84 10.20
CA LYS A 188 12.96 8.74 8.74
C LYS A 188 11.60 9.09 8.13
N VAL A 189 10.54 9.18 8.94
CA VAL A 189 9.21 9.56 8.47
C VAL A 189 9.15 11.07 8.31
N ILE A 190 9.01 11.52 7.08
CA ILE A 190 8.78 12.91 6.75
C ILE A 190 7.28 13.16 6.80
N PHE A 191 6.86 14.12 7.63
CA PHE A 191 5.48 14.57 7.73
C PHE A 191 5.28 15.89 6.96
N LYS A 192 4.19 15.97 6.21
CA LYS A 192 3.71 17.17 5.55
C LYS A 192 2.23 17.35 5.80
N GLU A 193 1.83 18.57 6.14
CA GLU A 193 0.43 19.00 6.14
C GLU A 193 0.18 19.99 5.00
N GLU A 194 -0.94 19.84 4.31
CA GLU A 194 -1.42 20.83 3.35
C GLU A 194 -2.94 20.97 3.41
N THR A 195 -3.45 22.16 3.04
CA THR A 195 -4.89 22.41 2.90
C THR A 195 -5.22 22.57 1.42
N LYS A 196 -6.15 21.76 0.91
CA LYS A 196 -6.54 21.78 -0.49
C LYS A 196 -8.03 21.52 -0.63
N ARG A 197 -8.73 22.37 -1.38
CA ARG A 197 -10.18 22.21 -1.68
C ARG A 197 -11.06 22.02 -0.43
N GLY A 198 -10.72 22.68 0.68
CA GLY A 198 -11.49 22.58 1.93
C GLY A 198 -11.15 21.38 2.83
N GLU A 199 -10.21 20.54 2.40
CA GLU A 199 -9.69 19.41 3.18
C GLU A 199 -8.30 19.76 3.74
N ARG A 200 -8.01 19.27 4.95
CA ARG A 200 -6.65 19.12 5.46
C ARG A 200 -6.13 17.75 5.04
N ILE A 201 -4.87 17.69 4.63
CA ILE A 201 -4.22 16.48 4.15
C ILE A 201 -2.94 16.28 4.92
N TYR A 202 -2.89 15.20 5.69
CA TYR A 202 -1.66 14.70 6.30
C TYR A 202 -1.01 13.71 5.36
N THR A 203 0.27 13.90 5.07
CA THR A 203 1.08 12.98 4.29
C THR A 203 2.31 12.59 5.09
N PHE A 204 2.51 11.28 5.24
CA PHE A 204 3.69 10.69 5.86
C PHE A 204 4.41 9.87 4.81
N THR A 205 5.70 10.15 4.60
CA THR A 205 6.52 9.42 3.63
C THR A 205 7.79 8.89 4.27
N ALA A 206 8.15 7.66 3.94
CA ALA A 206 9.45 7.09 4.24
C ALA A 206 10.00 6.40 2.99
N THR A 207 11.29 6.58 2.72
CA THR A 207 11.95 6.08 1.52
C THR A 207 13.20 5.29 1.89
N ASP A 208 13.62 4.40 0.99
CA ASP A 208 14.82 3.57 1.12
C ASP A 208 14.93 2.88 2.49
N LEU A 209 13.86 2.20 2.89
CA LEU A 209 13.78 1.43 4.12
C LEU A 209 14.37 0.02 3.93
N PRO A 210 15.14 -0.48 4.91
CA PRO A 210 15.63 -1.86 4.88
C PRO A 210 14.48 -2.87 5.08
N ASP A 211 14.78 -4.14 4.86
CA ASP A 211 13.89 -5.25 5.22
C ASP A 211 13.70 -5.34 6.73
N ASP A 212 12.46 -5.61 7.14
CA ASP A 212 12.06 -5.73 8.54
C ASP A 212 12.07 -7.20 8.94
N ARG A 213 13.21 -7.61 9.52
CA ARG A 213 13.44 -9.00 9.94
C ARG A 213 12.82 -9.24 11.31
N ARG A 214 11.90 -10.19 11.36
CA ARG A 214 11.36 -10.70 12.62
C ARG A 214 12.24 -11.84 13.14
N TYR A 215 12.73 -11.69 14.36
CA TYR A 215 13.46 -12.74 15.08
C TYR A 215 12.51 -13.52 15.98
N ALA A 216 12.85 -14.78 16.28
CA ALA A 216 11.97 -15.69 17.04
C ALA A 216 11.68 -15.20 18.47
N ASP A 217 12.65 -14.50 19.05
CA ASP A 217 12.64 -13.90 20.39
C ASP A 217 12.27 -12.41 20.40
N ALA A 218 11.95 -11.84 19.22
CA ALA A 218 11.54 -10.44 19.13
C ALA A 218 10.19 -10.20 19.82
N PRO A 219 9.95 -9.00 20.37
CA PRO A 219 8.64 -8.60 20.85
C PRO A 219 7.61 -8.57 19.70
N ALA A 220 6.36 -8.27 20.01
CA ALA A 220 5.33 -8.10 19.00
C ALA A 220 5.75 -7.06 17.94
N HIS A 221 5.36 -7.27 16.68
CA HIS A 221 5.76 -6.44 15.53
C HIS A 221 5.55 -4.94 15.76
N ALA A 222 4.41 -4.57 16.34
CA ALA A 222 4.07 -3.18 16.69
C ALA A 222 5.05 -2.51 17.68
N TRP A 223 5.89 -3.26 18.39
CA TRP A 223 6.89 -2.68 19.29
C TRP A 223 8.05 -2.03 18.53
N PHE A 224 8.48 -2.63 17.43
CA PHE A 224 9.70 -2.23 16.72
C PHE A 224 9.47 -1.75 15.28
N ALA A 225 8.41 -2.21 14.62
CA ALA A 225 8.18 -1.87 13.22
C ALA A 225 7.82 -0.39 13.06
N LEU A 226 8.31 0.25 12.00
CA LEU A 226 8.04 1.66 11.73
C LEU A 226 6.58 1.83 11.31
N HIS A 227 5.80 2.58 12.10
CA HIS A 227 4.38 2.79 11.82
C HIS A 227 3.84 4.14 12.32
N VAL A 228 2.71 4.54 11.75
CA VAL A 228 1.89 5.66 12.20
C VAL A 228 0.56 5.14 12.70
N ILE A 229 0.22 5.54 13.92
CA ILE A 229 -1.13 5.41 14.49
C ILE A 229 -1.80 6.76 14.32
N PHE A 230 -3.04 6.80 13.84
CA PHE A 230 -3.79 8.04 13.70
C PHE A 230 -5.23 7.82 14.11
N PHE A 231 -5.88 8.89 14.55
CA PHE A 231 -7.23 8.83 15.08
C PHE A 231 -7.91 10.21 15.06
N ILE A 232 -9.24 10.21 14.99
CA ILE A 232 -10.04 11.43 15.04
C ILE A 232 -10.22 11.79 16.52
N GLU A 233 -9.78 12.97 16.93
CA GLU A 233 -10.01 13.49 18.29
C GLU A 233 -11.42 14.09 18.40
N ASN A 234 -11.74 14.99 17.48
CA ASN A 234 -13.04 15.66 17.42
C ASN A 234 -13.35 16.16 16.00
N TYR A 235 -14.61 16.45 15.74
CA TYR A 235 -15.08 17.00 14.47
C TYR A 235 -16.32 17.87 14.68
N LYS A 236 -16.69 18.64 13.64
CA LYS A 236 -17.98 19.33 13.59
C LYS A 236 -19.06 18.44 12.97
N ASN A 237 -20.15 18.21 13.70
CA ASN A 237 -21.33 17.55 13.15
C ASN A 237 -22.10 18.50 12.19
N GLU A 238 -23.17 17.99 11.58
CA GLU A 238 -24.00 18.75 10.63
C GLU A 238 -24.63 20.02 11.22
N LYS A 239 -24.73 20.12 12.55
CA LYS A 239 -25.24 21.28 13.27
C LYS A 239 -24.15 22.29 13.64
N GLY A 240 -22.89 22.01 13.31
CA GLY A 240 -21.73 22.85 13.67
C GLY A 240 -21.27 22.69 15.12
N GLU A 241 -21.79 21.70 15.84
CA GLU A 241 -21.39 21.37 17.21
C GLU A 241 -20.10 20.56 17.19
N THR A 242 -19.21 20.81 18.16
CA THR A 242 -18.00 19.99 18.31
C THR A 242 -18.38 18.68 18.99
N VAL A 243 -18.18 17.57 18.28
CA VAL A 243 -18.36 16.22 18.81
C VAL A 243 -16.99 15.63 19.09
N ARG A 244 -16.76 15.21 20.34
CA ARG A 244 -15.59 14.43 20.70
C ARG A 244 -15.76 13.00 20.20
N TYR A 245 -14.73 12.46 19.56
CA TYR A 245 -14.73 11.11 19.03
C TYR A 245 -13.86 10.17 19.90
N LEU A 246 -12.65 10.62 20.26
CA LEU A 246 -11.75 9.98 21.24
C LEU A 246 -11.32 10.95 22.36
#